data_AF-A0A9X8E9N9-F1
#
_entry.id   AF-A0A9X8E9N9-F1
#
_cell.length_a   1.000
_cell.length_b   1.000
_cell.length_c   1.000
_cell.angle_alpha   90.00
_cell.angle_beta   90.00
_cell.angle_gamma   90.00
#
_symmetry.space_group_name_H-M   'P 1'
#
loop_
_entity.id
_entity.type
_entity.pdbx_description
1 polymer ?
#
loop_
_entity_poly.entity_id
_entity_poly.type
_entity_poly.pdbx_seq_one_letter_code
_entity_poly.pdbx_strand_id
1 'polypeptide(L)'
;MPEAMYSLGVAKNAEYATTKFRYTYSSLTTPLQTVEYDFISNKTAILKETPVPHYDRERVEATASDGTAIPMSVIYRKDKKKAEGQPQALHLYGYEAAKYLTKMTTFTDFIACAEHLVATKVTSPSHMTCEGGSAGGLLVGAVLNMRPDLFTAVVAGVPFVDVMNSMSDATIPLTTIEWAEWGNPNELEYFDYMLQYSPYVAKLRDLKTDNNQVLLKMNLDAGHFSASDRYHVLKEKAVRLSFVLDQLKCLEK
;
A
#
# COMPACT_ATOMS: atom_id res chain seq x y z
N MET A 1 19.23 -10.72 -14.03
CA MET A 1 17.91 -10.10 -14.25
C MET A 1 18.12 -8.74 -14.93
N PRO A 2 17.22 -8.28 -15.81
CA PRO A 2 17.46 -7.13 -16.67
C PRO A 2 17.26 -5.75 -16.01
N GLU A 3 16.57 -5.67 -14.87
CA GLU A 3 16.21 -4.40 -14.22
C GLU A 3 16.64 -4.38 -12.75
N ALA A 4 16.92 -3.19 -12.21
CA ALA A 4 17.36 -3.01 -10.81
C ALA A 4 16.21 -3.08 -9.79
N MET A 5 14.97 -2.86 -10.21
CA MET A 5 13.76 -2.95 -9.39
C MET A 5 12.75 -3.87 -10.08
N TYR A 6 12.48 -5.02 -9.46
CA TYR A 6 11.59 -6.05 -10.01
C TYR A 6 11.00 -6.91 -8.88
N SER A 7 9.96 -7.66 -9.23
CA SER A 7 9.35 -8.69 -8.40
C SER A 7 9.41 -10.03 -9.11
N LEU A 8 9.74 -11.06 -8.35
CA LEU A 8 9.68 -12.46 -8.79
C LEU A 8 8.59 -13.18 -8.03
N GLY A 9 7.91 -14.10 -8.72
CA GLY A 9 6.95 -15.02 -8.12
C GLY A 9 7.09 -16.39 -8.73
N VAL A 10 6.57 -17.41 -8.04
CA VAL A 10 6.52 -18.77 -8.59
C VAL A 10 5.31 -18.87 -9.51
N ALA A 11 5.53 -19.30 -10.75
CA ALA A 11 4.42 -19.61 -11.66
C ALA A 11 3.99 -21.08 -11.48
N LYS A 12 2.97 -21.52 -12.23
CA LYS A 12 2.52 -22.92 -12.16
C LYS A 12 3.61 -23.86 -12.68
N ASN A 13 4.10 -24.74 -11.80
CA ASN A 13 5.02 -25.84 -12.09
C ASN A 13 4.34 -27.15 -11.68
N ALA A 14 3.68 -27.83 -12.62
CA ALA A 14 2.88 -29.02 -12.33
C ALA A 14 3.68 -30.33 -12.44
N GLU A 15 4.76 -30.34 -13.23
CA GLU A 15 5.57 -31.53 -13.47
C GLU A 15 6.75 -31.57 -12.50
N TYR A 16 6.87 -32.67 -11.74
CA TYR A 16 7.99 -32.87 -10.82
C TYR A 16 9.28 -33.25 -11.57
N ALA A 17 9.17 -34.14 -12.56
CA ALA A 17 10.30 -34.62 -13.36
C ALA A 17 10.55 -33.72 -14.58
N THR A 18 10.96 -32.48 -14.34
CA THR A 18 11.26 -31.48 -15.39
C THR A 18 12.59 -30.79 -15.12
N THR A 19 13.29 -30.39 -16.18
CA THR A 19 14.47 -29.52 -16.10
C THR A 19 14.13 -28.03 -16.19
N LYS A 20 12.84 -27.71 -16.30
CA LYS A 20 12.32 -26.38 -16.57
C LYS A 20 11.55 -25.85 -15.36
N PHE A 21 11.86 -24.64 -14.96
CA PHE A 21 11.16 -23.92 -13.90
C PHE A 21 10.52 -22.65 -14.46
N ARG A 22 9.24 -22.47 -14.16
CA ARG A 22 8.49 -21.27 -14.51
C ARG A 22 8.39 -20.33 -13.33
N TYR A 23 8.76 -19.08 -13.56
CA TYR A 23 8.58 -17.98 -12.62
C TYR A 23 7.86 -16.83 -13.31
N THR A 24 7.22 -16.00 -12.51
CA THR A 24 6.70 -14.71 -12.97
C THR A 24 7.72 -13.62 -12.72
N TYR A 25 7.88 -12.73 -13.68
CA TYR A 25 8.71 -11.53 -13.58
C TYR A 25 7.85 -10.31 -13.87
N SER A 26 7.94 -9.28 -13.03
CA SER A 26 7.33 -7.98 -13.30
C SER A 26 8.13 -6.88 -12.66
N SER A 27 7.87 -5.66 -13.08
CA SER A 27 8.31 -4.45 -12.40
C SER A 27 7.26 -3.36 -12.60
N LEU A 28 7.56 -2.15 -12.13
CA LEU A 28 6.65 -1.02 -12.30
C LEU A 28 6.41 -0.64 -13.77
N THR A 29 7.38 -0.87 -14.66
CA THR A 29 7.23 -0.58 -16.11
C THR A 29 7.25 -1.82 -16.99
N THR A 30 7.60 -2.99 -16.42
CA THR A 30 7.56 -4.27 -17.13
C THR A 30 6.38 -5.09 -16.60
N PRO A 31 5.35 -5.30 -17.43
CA PRO A 31 4.15 -6.03 -17.02
C PRO A 31 4.47 -7.49 -16.71
N LEU A 32 3.55 -8.17 -16.03
CA LEU A 32 3.74 -9.56 -15.61
C LEU A 32 4.07 -10.47 -16.80
N GLN A 33 5.29 -10.97 -16.82
CA GLN A 33 5.80 -11.97 -17.74
C GLN A 33 5.79 -13.34 -17.05
N THR A 34 5.47 -14.39 -17.81
CA THR A 34 5.79 -15.76 -17.41
C THR A 34 7.08 -16.15 -18.11
N VAL A 35 8.11 -16.49 -17.34
CA VAL A 35 9.43 -16.86 -17.84
C VAL A 35 9.68 -18.32 -17.53
N GLU A 36 10.14 -19.08 -18.51
CA GLU A 36 10.63 -20.44 -18.34
C GLU A 36 12.16 -20.43 -18.33
N TYR A 37 12.75 -21.03 -17.31
CA TYR A 37 14.19 -21.22 -17.18
C TYR A 37 14.52 -22.70 -17.21
N ASP A 38 15.46 -23.09 -18.06
CA ASP A 38 15.97 -24.45 -18.16
C ASP A 38 17.30 -24.56 -17.42
N PHE A 39 17.34 -25.39 -16.37
CA PHE A 39 18.53 -25.57 -15.52
C PHE A 39 19.69 -26.29 -16.23
N ILE A 40 19.43 -27.03 -17.30
CA ILE A 40 20.48 -27.74 -18.04
C ILE A 40 21.15 -26.81 -19.04
N SER A 41 20.36 -26.06 -19.80
CA SER A 41 20.90 -25.17 -20.84
C SER A 41 21.24 -23.76 -20.34
N ASN A 42 20.81 -23.40 -19.13
CA ASN A 42 20.90 -22.04 -18.55
C ASN A 42 20.22 -20.97 -19.42
N LYS A 43 19.20 -21.34 -20.20
CA LYS A 43 18.46 -20.43 -21.08
C LYS A 43 17.13 -20.04 -20.46
N THR A 44 16.72 -18.80 -20.75
CA THR A 44 15.40 -18.27 -20.42
C THR A 44 14.57 -18.04 -21.68
N ALA A 45 13.27 -18.29 -21.60
CA ALA A 45 12.30 -17.98 -22.63
C ALA A 45 11.10 -17.24 -22.02
N ILE A 46 10.74 -16.09 -22.60
CA ILE A 46 9.53 -15.35 -22.23
C ILE A 46 8.34 -16.00 -22.92
N LEU A 47 7.38 -16.49 -22.14
CA LEU A 47 6.21 -17.19 -22.66
C LEU A 47 5.03 -16.25 -22.94
N LYS A 48 4.98 -15.10 -22.26
CA LYS A 48 3.91 -14.10 -22.42
C LYS A 48 4.40 -12.72 -22.00
N GLU A 49 4.10 -11.71 -22.82
CA GLU A 49 4.36 -10.30 -22.55
C GLU A 49 3.22 -9.43 -23.09
N THR A 50 2.96 -8.29 -22.47
CA THR A 50 1.98 -7.29 -22.95
C THR A 50 2.55 -5.90 -22.71
N PRO A 51 3.21 -5.24 -23.67
CA PRO A 51 3.95 -3.99 -23.42
C PRO A 51 3.10 -2.87 -22.79
N VAL A 52 3.68 -2.13 -21.84
CA VAL A 52 3.09 -0.91 -21.27
C VAL A 52 4.02 0.28 -21.58
N PRO A 53 3.88 0.92 -22.75
CA PRO A 53 4.72 2.05 -23.12
C PRO A 53 4.40 3.31 -22.29
N HIS A 54 5.29 4.31 -22.36
CA HIS A 54 5.13 5.68 -21.80
C HIS A 54 5.42 5.92 -20.32
N TYR A 55 5.78 4.89 -19.54
CA TYR A 55 6.12 5.04 -18.12
C TYR A 55 7.62 4.92 -17.86
N ASP A 56 8.10 5.67 -16.88
CA ASP A 56 9.42 5.50 -16.28
C ASP A 56 9.32 5.28 -14.77
N ARG A 57 10.45 4.98 -14.15
CA ARG A 57 10.55 4.69 -12.73
C ARG A 57 11.86 5.17 -12.14
N GLU A 58 11.86 5.41 -10.84
CA GLU A 58 13.06 5.71 -10.09
C GLU A 58 12.96 5.18 -8.65
N ARG A 59 14.12 5.05 -8.01
CA ARG A 59 14.21 4.74 -6.59
C ARG A 59 14.53 6.03 -5.84
N VAL A 60 13.74 6.31 -4.81
CA VAL A 60 13.94 7.43 -3.89
C VAL A 60 14.14 6.84 -2.50
N GLU A 61 14.98 7.45 -1.67
CA GLU A 61 15.24 6.96 -0.32
C GLU A 61 14.94 8.06 0.69
N ALA A 62 13.99 7.78 1.58
CA ALA A 62 13.74 8.61 2.75
C ALA A 62 14.66 8.17 3.91
N THR A 63 14.78 9.03 4.92
CA THR A 63 15.53 8.72 6.14
C THR A 63 14.54 8.70 7.30
N ALA A 64 14.43 7.56 7.97
CA ALA A 64 13.66 7.41 9.20
C ALA A 64 14.26 8.27 10.32
N SER A 65 13.50 8.49 11.40
CA SER A 65 13.98 9.24 12.56
C SER A 65 15.19 8.60 13.26
N ASP A 66 15.37 7.29 13.12
CA ASP A 66 16.52 6.54 13.65
C ASP A 66 17.72 6.48 12.68
N GLY A 67 17.62 7.14 11.52
CA GLY A 67 18.65 7.16 10.47
C GLY A 67 18.54 6.03 9.44
N THR A 68 17.61 5.09 9.60
CA THR A 68 17.37 4.00 8.64
C THR A 68 16.96 4.56 7.27
N ALA A 69 17.56 4.05 6.20
CA ALA A 69 17.17 4.40 4.84
C ALA A 69 15.92 3.60 4.42
N ILE A 70 14.85 4.29 4.04
CA ILE A 70 13.58 3.69 3.63
C ILE A 70 13.44 3.82 2.10
N PRO A 71 13.52 2.70 1.34
CA PRO A 71 13.43 2.75 -0.11
C PRO A 71 11.98 2.89 -0.60
N MET A 72 11.78 3.81 -1.54
CA MET A 72 10.54 4.01 -2.28
C MET A 72 10.77 3.74 -3.76
N SER A 73 9.85 2.99 -4.38
CA SER A 73 9.80 2.85 -5.83
C SER A 73 8.74 3.77 -6.40
N VAL A 74 9.14 4.68 -7.28
CA VAL A 74 8.26 5.68 -7.90
C VAL A 74 8.05 5.30 -9.36
N ILE A 75 6.81 5.39 -9.84
CA ILE A 75 6.44 5.25 -11.25
C ILE A 75 5.72 6.51 -11.72
N TYR A 76 5.99 6.95 -12.95
CA TYR A 76 5.35 8.12 -13.53
C TYR A 76 5.26 8.02 -15.05
N ARG A 77 4.32 8.78 -15.64
CA ARG A 77 4.22 8.92 -17.10
C ARG A 77 5.32 9.89 -17.58
N LYS A 78 6.13 9.46 -18.55
CA LYS A 78 7.33 10.19 -19.02
C LYS A 78 7.02 11.62 -19.46
N ASP A 79 5.91 11.82 -20.15
CA ASP A 79 5.47 13.11 -20.71
C ASP A 79 4.85 14.07 -19.68
N LYS A 80 4.69 13.64 -18.41
CA LYS A 80 3.98 14.40 -17.37
C LYS A 80 4.77 14.56 -16.08
N LYS A 81 5.97 13.99 -15.99
CA LYS A 81 6.86 14.29 -14.87
C LYS A 81 7.18 15.77 -14.90
N LYS A 82 6.85 16.47 -13.82
CA LYS A 82 7.22 17.88 -13.67
C LYS A 82 8.73 17.99 -13.47
N ALA A 83 9.26 19.17 -13.80
CA ALA A 83 10.64 19.50 -13.47
C ALA A 83 10.87 19.44 -11.95
N GLU A 84 12.09 19.12 -11.56
CA GLU A 84 12.50 19.11 -10.16
C GLU A 84 12.14 20.44 -9.47
N GLY A 85 11.62 20.37 -8.25
CA GLY A 85 11.17 21.55 -7.51
C GLY A 85 9.72 21.98 -7.77
N GLN A 86 8.99 21.35 -8.69
CA GLN A 86 7.57 21.63 -8.93
C GLN A 86 6.68 20.50 -8.38
N PRO A 87 5.93 20.74 -7.28
CA PRO A 87 5.02 19.75 -6.72
C PRO A 87 4.06 19.17 -7.76
N GLN A 88 3.98 17.85 -7.84
CA GLN A 88 3.03 17.13 -8.68
C GLN A 88 2.09 16.25 -7.86
N ALA A 89 0.95 15.93 -8.46
CA ALA A 89 0.00 15.00 -7.89
C ALA A 89 0.68 13.65 -7.64
N LEU A 90 0.58 13.16 -6.40
CA LEU A 90 1.20 11.92 -5.97
C LEU A 90 0.20 11.07 -5.18
N HIS A 91 0.23 9.78 -5.44
CA HIS A 91 -0.52 8.79 -4.69
C HIS A 91 0.46 7.82 -4.03
N LEU A 92 0.57 7.90 -2.71
CA LEU A 92 1.49 7.09 -1.91
C LEU A 92 0.79 5.82 -1.45
N TYR A 93 1.36 4.67 -1.81
CA TYR A 93 0.87 3.37 -1.38
C TYR A 93 1.90 2.74 -0.43
N GLY A 94 1.45 2.28 0.73
CA GLY A 94 2.30 1.66 1.74
C GLY A 94 1.74 0.33 2.22
N TYR A 95 2.63 -0.56 2.61
CA TYR A 95 2.28 -1.77 3.33
C TYR A 95 3.08 -1.85 4.64
N GLU A 96 2.65 -2.77 5.48
CA GLU A 96 3.17 -3.11 6.79
C GLU A 96 4.60 -3.68 6.74
N ALA A 97 5.42 -3.39 7.76
CA ALA A 97 6.80 -3.87 7.85
C ALA A 97 7.22 -4.39 9.24
N ALA A 98 6.91 -3.66 10.32
CA ALA A 98 7.33 -3.99 11.68
C ALA A 98 6.29 -4.84 12.44
N LYS A 99 6.69 -5.49 13.54
CA LYS A 99 5.85 -6.43 14.32
C LYS A 99 5.95 -6.15 15.81
N TYR A 100 4.98 -6.60 16.61
CA TYR A 100 5.01 -6.49 18.07
C TYR A 100 5.36 -5.06 18.57
N LEU A 101 6.26 -4.95 19.54
CA LEU A 101 6.67 -3.69 20.18
C LEU A 101 7.59 -2.81 19.32
N THR A 102 7.78 -3.16 18.04
CA THR A 102 8.39 -2.26 17.04
C THR A 102 7.36 -1.77 16.04
N LYS A 103 6.07 -2.08 16.21
CA LYS A 103 5.05 -1.80 15.21
C LYS A 103 4.99 -0.33 14.78
N MET A 104 5.23 0.58 15.73
CA MET A 104 5.21 2.01 15.51
C MET A 104 6.12 2.45 14.34
N THR A 105 7.24 1.74 14.12
CA THR A 105 8.17 1.96 13.01
C THR A 105 7.46 1.95 11.66
N THR A 106 6.46 1.09 11.47
CA THR A 106 5.68 1.03 10.23
C THR A 106 5.02 2.38 9.89
N PHE A 107 4.47 3.05 10.91
CA PHE A 107 3.74 4.31 10.72
C PHE A 107 4.72 5.48 10.58
N THR A 108 5.78 5.51 11.41
CA THR A 108 6.79 6.57 11.37
C THR A 108 7.60 6.54 10.08
N ASP A 109 7.89 5.36 9.53
CA ASP A 109 8.58 5.22 8.25
C ASP A 109 7.72 5.73 7.09
N PHE A 110 6.42 5.42 7.12
CA PHE A 110 5.49 5.93 6.11
C PHE A 110 5.34 7.46 6.17
N ILE A 111 5.34 8.03 7.38
CA ILE A 111 5.38 9.48 7.58
C ILE A 111 6.70 10.05 7.05
N ALA A 112 7.85 9.44 7.35
CA ALA A 112 9.16 9.90 6.87
C ALA A 112 9.24 9.88 5.34
N CYS A 113 8.66 8.86 4.68
CA CYS A 113 8.50 8.83 3.23
C CYS A 113 7.69 10.02 2.71
N ALA A 114 6.52 10.29 3.30
CA ALA A 114 5.66 11.40 2.91
C ALA A 114 6.35 12.76 3.12
N GLU A 115 7.02 12.96 4.25
CA GLU A 115 7.79 14.17 4.54
C GLU A 115 8.96 14.36 3.59
N HIS A 116 9.68 13.30 3.25
CA HIS A 116 10.78 13.36 2.29
C HIS A 116 10.29 13.82 0.92
N LEU A 117 9.17 13.29 0.43
CA LEU A 117 8.57 13.68 -0.86
C LEU A 117 8.12 15.16 -0.87
N VAL A 118 7.69 15.68 0.27
CA VAL A 118 7.35 17.11 0.43
C VAL A 118 8.61 17.96 0.49
N ALA A 119 9.61 17.57 1.29
CA ALA A 119 10.86 18.32 1.48
C ALA A 119 11.67 18.44 0.19
N THR A 120 11.70 17.38 -0.61
CA THR A 120 12.35 17.34 -1.94
C THR A 120 11.49 17.97 -3.04
N LYS A 121 10.31 18.50 -2.71
CA LYS A 121 9.38 19.17 -3.63
C LYS A 121 8.89 18.27 -4.77
N VAL A 122 8.95 16.95 -4.60
CA VAL A 122 8.29 16.00 -5.51
C VAL A 122 6.78 16.21 -5.44
N THR A 123 6.25 16.50 -4.26
CA THR A 123 4.83 16.83 -4.05
C THR A 123 4.68 17.88 -2.95
N SER A 124 3.44 18.16 -2.56
CA SER A 124 3.09 18.96 -1.39
C SER A 124 1.89 18.30 -0.70
N PRO A 125 1.59 18.63 0.57
CA PRO A 125 0.46 18.01 1.26
C PRO A 125 -0.88 18.15 0.51
N SER A 126 -1.12 19.31 -0.12
CA SER A 126 -2.28 19.57 -0.97
C SER A 126 -2.31 18.81 -2.32
N HIS A 127 -1.23 18.12 -2.68
CA HIS A 127 -1.10 17.33 -3.91
C HIS A 127 -0.71 15.87 -3.63
N MET A 128 -0.83 15.41 -2.37
CA MET A 128 -0.49 14.05 -1.97
C MET A 128 -1.69 13.34 -1.37
N THR A 129 -1.99 12.15 -1.87
CA THR A 129 -2.96 11.22 -1.28
C THR A 129 -2.24 9.97 -0.82
N CYS A 130 -2.84 9.22 0.10
CA CYS A 130 -2.33 7.89 0.47
C CYS A 130 -3.41 6.82 0.46
N GLU A 131 -2.97 5.56 0.32
CA GLU A 131 -3.84 4.39 0.33
C GLU A 131 -3.19 3.20 1.04
N GLY A 132 -4.03 2.43 1.73
CA GLY A 132 -3.68 1.11 2.24
C GLY A 132 -4.93 0.24 2.43
N GLY A 133 -4.75 -1.08 2.27
CA GLY A 133 -5.82 -2.07 2.37
C GLY A 133 -5.54 -3.14 3.43
N SER A 134 -6.58 -3.66 4.09
CA SER A 134 -6.45 -4.66 5.16
C SER A 134 -5.54 -4.15 6.30
N ALA A 135 -4.40 -4.79 6.57
CA ALA A 135 -3.35 -4.27 7.44
C ALA A 135 -2.73 -2.94 6.97
N GLY A 136 -2.67 -2.69 5.66
CA GLY A 136 -2.36 -1.35 5.14
C GLY A 136 -3.43 -0.31 5.49
N GLY A 137 -4.66 -0.75 5.78
CA GLY A 137 -5.72 0.10 6.33
C GLY A 137 -5.42 0.56 7.75
N LEU A 138 -4.82 -0.30 8.58
CA LEU A 138 -4.27 0.08 9.89
C LEU A 138 -3.19 1.15 9.73
N LEU A 139 -2.27 0.95 8.77
CA LEU A 139 -1.22 1.92 8.46
C LEU A 139 -1.80 3.31 8.19
N VAL A 140 -2.69 3.44 7.20
CA VAL A 140 -3.24 4.77 6.86
C VAL A 140 -4.17 5.32 7.94
N GLY A 141 -4.85 4.45 8.71
CA GLY A 141 -5.68 4.85 9.84
C GLY A 141 -4.86 5.45 11.00
N ALA A 142 -3.75 4.81 11.36
CA ALA A 142 -2.84 5.31 12.41
C ALA A 142 -2.16 6.60 11.96
N VAL A 143 -1.66 6.64 10.72
CA VAL A 143 -1.02 7.83 10.14
C VAL A 143 -1.97 9.02 10.07
N LEU A 144 -3.26 8.81 9.78
CA LEU A 144 -4.26 9.88 9.76
C LEU A 144 -4.45 10.52 11.15
N ASN A 145 -4.29 9.77 12.24
CA ASN A 145 -4.31 10.34 13.59
C ASN A 145 -3.02 11.11 13.90
N MET A 146 -1.87 10.62 13.43
CA MET A 146 -0.56 11.18 13.75
C MET A 146 -0.22 12.43 12.92
N ARG A 147 -0.48 12.38 11.61
CA ARG A 147 -0.09 13.40 10.62
C ARG A 147 -1.16 13.61 9.53
N PRO A 148 -2.39 14.02 9.92
CA PRO A 148 -3.45 14.31 8.95
C PRO A 148 -3.08 15.47 8.01
N ASP A 149 -2.16 16.35 8.42
CA ASP A 149 -1.71 17.51 7.67
C ASP A 149 -0.93 17.16 6.40
N LEU A 150 -0.40 15.93 6.27
CA LEU A 150 0.43 15.52 5.14
C LEU A 150 -0.36 15.13 3.89
N PHE A 151 -1.66 14.85 4.00
CA PHE A 151 -2.43 14.26 2.91
C PHE A 151 -3.71 15.06 2.60
N THR A 152 -3.96 15.32 1.32
CA THR A 152 -5.22 15.94 0.87
C THR A 152 -6.39 14.98 0.93
N ALA A 153 -6.15 13.66 0.80
CA ALA A 153 -7.14 12.62 0.96
C ALA A 153 -6.49 11.26 1.25
N VAL A 154 -7.24 10.38 1.91
CA VAL A 154 -6.81 9.02 2.30
C VAL A 154 -7.84 8.00 1.81
N VAL A 155 -7.37 6.88 1.28
CA VAL A 155 -8.20 5.71 0.97
C VAL A 155 -7.83 4.55 1.87
N ALA A 156 -8.77 4.10 2.69
CA ALA A 156 -8.61 2.94 3.57
C ALA A 156 -9.52 1.80 3.08
N GLY A 157 -8.94 0.77 2.44
CA GLY A 157 -9.69 -0.36 1.89
C GLY A 157 -9.81 -1.51 2.90
N VAL A 158 -11.04 -2.01 3.15
CA VAL A 158 -11.32 -3.07 4.15
C VAL A 158 -10.44 -2.96 5.41
N PRO A 159 -10.39 -1.78 6.06
CA PRO A 159 -9.23 -1.43 6.88
C PRO A 159 -9.33 -2.01 8.29
N PHE A 160 -8.21 -2.55 8.80
CA PHE A 160 -8.11 -3.00 10.19
C PHE A 160 -7.94 -1.80 11.13
N VAL A 161 -9.03 -1.31 11.71
CA VAL A 161 -9.05 -0.01 12.45
C VAL A 161 -9.77 -0.07 13.78
N ASP A 162 -10.05 -1.28 14.28
CA ASP A 162 -10.60 -1.51 15.61
C ASP A 162 -9.68 -2.47 16.37
N VAL A 163 -8.41 -2.10 16.47
CA VAL A 163 -7.31 -2.99 16.88
C VAL A 163 -7.53 -3.50 18.30
N MET A 164 -7.77 -2.61 19.26
CA MET A 164 -7.89 -3.01 20.67
C MET A 164 -9.06 -3.96 20.91
N ASN A 165 -10.25 -3.63 20.40
CA ASN A 165 -11.42 -4.48 20.59
C ASN A 165 -11.23 -5.83 19.88
N SER A 166 -10.81 -5.81 18.61
CA SER A 166 -10.66 -7.03 17.82
C SER A 166 -9.60 -7.97 18.39
N MET A 167 -8.44 -7.44 18.77
CA MET A 167 -7.31 -8.25 19.24
C MET A 167 -7.50 -8.76 20.68
N SER A 168 -8.39 -8.14 21.45
CA SER A 168 -8.76 -8.62 22.79
C SER A 168 -9.71 -9.84 22.76
N ASP A 169 -10.44 -10.03 21.66
CA ASP A 169 -11.49 -11.05 21.54
C ASP A 169 -11.06 -12.22 20.65
N ALA A 170 -10.75 -13.34 21.29
CA ALA A 170 -10.33 -14.58 20.62
C ALA A 170 -11.46 -15.25 19.79
N THR A 171 -12.71 -14.80 19.89
CA THR A 171 -13.84 -15.32 19.11
C THR A 171 -13.88 -14.76 17.69
N ILE A 172 -13.21 -13.63 17.44
CA ILE A 172 -13.11 -13.02 16.12
C ILE A 172 -12.12 -13.82 15.27
N PRO A 173 -12.47 -14.18 14.01
CA PRO A 173 -11.54 -14.88 13.13
C PRO A 173 -10.20 -14.15 12.97
N LEU A 174 -9.11 -14.91 12.85
CA LEU A 174 -7.72 -14.45 12.75
C LEU A 174 -7.08 -13.94 14.05
N THR A 175 -7.83 -13.42 15.02
CA THR A 175 -7.28 -12.78 16.24
C THR A 175 -6.17 -13.59 16.92
N THR A 176 -6.42 -14.88 17.19
CA THR A 176 -5.46 -15.72 17.94
C THR A 176 -4.18 -16.01 17.15
N ILE A 177 -4.25 -16.04 15.81
CA ILE A 177 -3.09 -16.22 14.93
C ILE A 177 -2.33 -14.90 14.83
N GLU A 178 -3.07 -13.80 14.76
CA GLU A 178 -2.53 -12.44 14.63
C GLU A 178 -1.91 -11.90 15.92
N TRP A 179 -2.10 -12.54 17.08
CA TRP A 179 -1.27 -12.26 18.26
C TRP A 179 0.23 -12.41 17.96
N ALA A 180 0.60 -13.29 17.02
CA ALA A 180 1.98 -13.45 16.58
C ALA A 180 2.49 -12.33 15.65
N GLU A 181 1.60 -11.41 15.25
CA GLU A 181 1.90 -10.25 14.41
C GLU A 181 1.94 -8.96 15.23
N TRP A 182 0.87 -8.71 15.98
CA TRP A 182 0.65 -7.44 16.68
C TRP A 182 1.00 -7.49 18.17
N GLY A 183 0.92 -8.68 18.77
CA GLY A 183 0.84 -8.87 20.22
C GLY A 183 -0.60 -9.15 20.69
N ASN A 184 -0.71 -9.56 21.96
CA ASN A 184 -1.98 -9.88 22.61
C ASN A 184 -2.34 -8.79 23.62
N PRO A 185 -3.31 -7.90 23.35
CA PRO A 185 -3.63 -6.78 24.24
C PRO A 185 -4.29 -7.22 25.57
N ASN A 186 -4.55 -8.51 25.77
CA ASN A 186 -4.91 -9.04 27.09
C ASN A 186 -3.71 -9.11 28.05
N GLU A 187 -2.50 -8.88 27.54
CA GLU A 187 -1.26 -8.76 28.30
C GLU A 187 -0.85 -7.29 28.40
N LEU A 188 -0.53 -6.81 29.60
CA LEU A 188 -0.32 -5.39 29.88
C LEU A 188 0.75 -4.74 28.98
N GLU A 189 1.84 -5.46 28.71
CA GLU A 189 2.93 -5.00 27.83
C GLU A 189 2.43 -4.63 26.43
N TYR A 190 1.56 -5.45 25.86
CA TYR A 190 0.98 -5.20 24.55
C TYR A 190 -0.21 -4.24 24.60
N PHE A 191 -0.98 -4.24 25.70
CA PHE A 191 -2.09 -3.31 25.88
C PHE A 191 -1.63 -1.85 25.72
N ASP A 192 -0.62 -1.45 26.51
CA ASP A 192 -0.10 -0.08 26.51
C ASP A 192 0.55 0.29 25.17
N TYR A 193 1.19 -0.67 24.52
CA TYR A 193 1.84 -0.44 23.22
C TYR A 193 0.84 -0.32 22.07
N MET A 194 -0.10 -1.27 21.98
CA MET A 194 -1.12 -1.32 20.92
C MET A 194 -2.07 -0.13 20.98
N LEU A 195 -2.40 0.35 22.18
CA LEU A 195 -3.27 1.50 22.38
C LEU A 195 -2.71 2.78 21.74
N GLN A 196 -1.38 2.92 21.66
CA GLN A 196 -0.73 4.12 21.09
C GLN A 196 -0.99 4.32 19.60
N TYR A 197 -1.22 3.23 18.85
CA TYR A 197 -1.43 3.31 17.40
C TYR A 197 -2.81 2.84 16.94
N SER A 198 -3.64 2.26 17.83
CA SER A 198 -4.98 1.79 17.48
C SER A 198 -5.83 2.94 16.90
N PRO A 199 -6.22 2.89 15.61
CA PRO A 199 -7.17 3.84 15.07
C PRO A 199 -8.55 3.59 15.68
N TYR A 200 -9.46 4.56 15.54
CA TYR A 200 -10.88 4.33 15.78
C TYR A 200 -11.75 5.18 14.85
N VAL A 201 -11.85 4.73 13.60
CA VAL A 201 -12.45 5.51 12.49
C VAL A 201 -13.96 5.73 12.67
N ALA A 202 -14.64 4.89 13.46
CA ALA A 202 -16.07 5.03 13.72
C ALA A 202 -16.45 6.40 14.32
N LYS A 203 -15.56 7.02 15.12
CA LYS A 203 -15.78 8.34 15.74
C LYS A 203 -15.30 9.51 14.90
N LEU A 204 -14.74 9.28 13.71
CA LEU A 204 -14.06 10.31 12.95
C LEU A 204 -15.01 11.43 12.52
N ARG A 205 -16.26 11.12 12.16
CA ARG A 205 -17.28 12.14 11.83
C ARG A 205 -17.73 12.96 13.03
N ASP A 206 -17.64 12.41 14.24
CA ASP A 206 -18.10 13.06 15.46
C ASP A 206 -17.02 13.97 16.07
N LEU A 207 -15.75 13.62 15.89
CA LEU A 207 -14.62 14.28 16.56
C LEU A 207 -13.78 15.18 15.65
N LYS A 208 -13.84 15.00 14.33
CA LYS A 208 -13.06 15.85 13.41
C LYS A 208 -13.51 17.30 13.45
N THR A 209 -12.58 18.22 13.25
CA THR A 209 -12.82 19.67 13.31
C THR A 209 -12.86 20.34 11.94
N ASP A 210 -12.43 19.64 10.89
CA ASP A 210 -12.51 20.10 9.51
C ASP A 210 -13.90 19.88 8.89
N ASN A 211 -14.09 20.38 7.66
CA ASN A 211 -15.32 20.19 6.87
C ASN A 211 -15.13 19.19 5.71
N ASN A 212 -14.05 18.40 5.70
CA ASN A 212 -13.80 17.41 4.67
C ASN A 212 -14.78 16.24 4.78
N GLN A 213 -15.00 15.57 3.65
CA GLN A 213 -15.91 14.44 3.57
C GLN A 213 -15.27 13.16 4.11
N VAL A 214 -16.07 12.35 4.80
CA VAL A 214 -15.70 10.99 5.22
C VAL A 214 -16.75 10.07 4.63
N LEU A 215 -16.35 9.25 3.65
CA LEU A 215 -17.26 8.40 2.90
C LEU A 215 -17.05 6.93 3.27
N LEU A 216 -18.15 6.19 3.49
CA LEU A 216 -18.12 4.75 3.69
C LEU A 216 -18.86 4.09 2.54
N LYS A 217 -18.12 3.43 1.64
CA LYS A 217 -18.70 2.58 0.60
C LYS A 217 -18.68 1.13 1.09
N MET A 218 -19.82 0.67 1.59
CA MET A 218 -20.00 -0.71 2.01
C MET A 218 -20.57 -1.54 0.85
N ASN A 219 -19.93 -2.67 0.55
CA ASN A 219 -20.50 -3.67 -0.35
C ASN A 219 -21.24 -4.69 0.52
N LEU A 220 -22.55 -4.85 0.29
CA LEU A 220 -23.39 -5.76 1.07
C LEU A 220 -23.42 -7.20 0.51
N ASP A 221 -22.86 -7.40 -0.69
CA ASP A 221 -22.90 -8.66 -1.44
C ASP A 221 -21.54 -9.39 -1.50
N ALA A 222 -20.48 -8.81 -0.94
CA ALA A 222 -19.12 -9.34 -1.03
C ALA A 222 -18.31 -9.19 0.26
N GLY A 223 -17.31 -10.07 0.43
CA GLY A 223 -16.37 -10.05 1.54
C GLY A 223 -15.05 -9.32 1.23
N HIS A 224 -13.95 -9.78 1.84
CA HIS A 224 -12.65 -9.09 1.88
C HIS A 224 -12.06 -8.72 0.51
N PHE A 225 -12.28 -9.54 -0.53
CA PHE A 225 -11.63 -9.39 -1.84
C PHE A 225 -12.53 -8.78 -2.92
N SER A 226 -13.60 -8.06 -2.54
CA SER A 226 -14.65 -7.61 -3.47
C SER A 226 -15.43 -8.77 -4.10
N ALA A 227 -16.34 -8.46 -5.02
CA ALA A 227 -17.07 -9.48 -5.76
C ALA A 227 -16.12 -10.27 -6.68
N SER A 228 -16.44 -11.52 -6.95
CA SER A 228 -15.66 -12.38 -7.87
C SER A 228 -15.81 -11.98 -9.34
N ASP A 229 -16.86 -11.22 -9.69
CA ASP A 229 -17.06 -10.73 -11.04
C ASP A 229 -16.06 -9.61 -11.38
N ARG A 230 -15.34 -9.82 -12.48
CA ARG A 230 -14.33 -8.90 -13.00
C ARG A 230 -14.88 -7.49 -13.23
N TYR A 231 -16.13 -7.34 -13.67
CA TYR A 231 -16.69 -6.02 -13.97
C TYR A 231 -16.98 -5.25 -12.69
N HIS A 232 -17.47 -5.93 -11.66
CA HIS A 232 -17.69 -5.32 -10.35
C HIS A 232 -16.38 -4.87 -9.70
N VAL A 233 -15.32 -5.70 -9.73
CA VAL A 233 -13.98 -5.32 -9.24
C VAL A 233 -13.47 -4.07 -9.95
N LEU A 234 -13.61 -4.00 -11.27
CA LEU A 234 -13.20 -2.83 -12.05
C LEU A 234 -14.01 -1.58 -11.69
N LYS A 235 -15.32 -1.74 -11.44
CA LYS A 235 -16.19 -0.63 -11.00
C LYS A 235 -15.80 -0.11 -9.63
N GLU A 236 -15.49 -0.98 -8.67
CA GLU A 236 -15.03 -0.55 -7.34
C GLU A 236 -13.67 0.17 -7.41
N LYS A 237 -12.75 -0.34 -8.22
CA LYS A 237 -11.47 0.32 -8.48
C LYS A 237 -11.67 1.68 -9.15
N ALA A 238 -12.59 1.79 -10.11
CA ALA A 238 -12.90 3.04 -10.80
C ALA A 238 -13.43 4.11 -9.83
N VAL A 239 -14.34 3.75 -8.92
CA VAL A 239 -14.84 4.68 -7.89
C VAL A 239 -13.71 5.20 -7.02
N ARG A 240 -12.85 4.30 -6.52
CA ARG A 240 -11.69 4.67 -5.72
C ARG A 240 -10.75 5.62 -6.45
N LEU A 241 -10.35 5.28 -7.68
CA LEU A 241 -9.46 6.11 -8.49
C LEU A 241 -10.09 7.45 -8.86
N SER A 242 -11.40 7.48 -9.14
CA SER A 242 -12.11 8.73 -9.44
C SER A 242 -12.08 9.69 -8.24
N PHE A 243 -12.24 9.17 -7.02
CA PHE A 243 -12.11 9.96 -5.80
C PHE A 243 -10.69 10.50 -5.65
N VAL A 244 -9.65 9.65 -5.79
CA VAL A 244 -8.25 10.09 -5.70
C VAL A 244 -7.93 11.18 -6.74
N LEU A 245 -8.36 11.00 -7.99
CA LEU A 245 -8.12 11.98 -9.06
C LEU A 245 -8.88 13.29 -8.83
N ASP A 246 -10.11 13.24 -8.32
CA ASP A 246 -10.90 14.42 -7.95
C ASP A 246 -10.21 15.21 -6.83
N GLN A 247 -9.80 14.54 -5.76
CA GLN A 247 -9.10 15.17 -4.64
C GLN A 247 -7.75 15.76 -5.04
N LEU A 248 -7.05 15.13 -6.00
CA LEU A 248 -5.82 15.65 -6.59
C LEU A 248 -6.05 16.69 -7.70
N LYS A 249 -7.30 17.04 -8.01
CA LYS A 249 -7.68 17.98 -9.09
C LYS A 249 -7.09 17.60 -10.45
N CYS A 250 -7.05 16.29 -10.73
CA CYS A 250 -6.49 15.71 -11.95
C CYS A 250 -7.56 15.25 -12.95
N LEU A 251 -8.85 15.53 -12.68
CA LEU A 251 -9.92 15.31 -13.64
C LEU A 251 -10.03 16.54 -14.57
N GLU A 252 -10.00 16.30 -15.88
CA GLU A 252 -10.40 17.32 -16.85
C GLU A 252 -11.89 17.62 -16.64
N LYS A 253 -12.26 18.90 -16.53
CA LYS A 253 -13.64 19.35 -16.43
C LYS A 253 -14.28 19.46 -17.81
#